data_AF-A0A7C2H0B7-F1
#
_entry.id   AF-A0A7C2H0B7-F1
#
_cell.length_a   1.000
_cell.length_b   1.000
_cell.length_c   1.000
_cell.angle_alpha   90.00
_cell.angle_beta   90.00
_cell.angle_gamma   90.00
#
_symmetry.space_group_name_H-M   'P 1'
#
loop_
_entity.id
_entity.type
_entity.pdbx_description
1 polymer ?
#
loop_
_entity_poly.entity_id
_entity_poly.type
_entity_poly.pdbx_seq_one_letter_code
_entity_poly.pdbx_strand_id
1 'polypeptide(L)'
;MPEGLSFEKPSYSLRINKEKTITLWLKTNPKIKSCFIAEITSDHPDIAVRGGGKCQLRETETPGIFRGNCKVIGRQLKAKGILTARLKGFASTQTHIVVLEREQPPSGVKLKFKPVEEDFGPVRYRWAIDIDPNLLLIGAKHYSIRRYLGEPSEKGYPGLNSPLYHAVLAEVIAEALAFRILEKQFKKEGQDGMLDFSSTDAYYHKHFSEFLNISHKFLIEESILK
;
A
#
# COMPACT_ATOMS: atom_id res chain seq x y z
N MET A 1 4.20 -9.31 -20.49
CA MET A 1 3.68 -8.06 -21.08
C MET A 1 3.18 -8.36 -22.49
N PRO A 2 1.93 -8.01 -22.83
CA PRO A 2 1.39 -8.18 -24.17
C PRO A 2 2.16 -7.32 -25.19
N GLU A 3 2.08 -7.69 -26.46
CA GLU A 3 2.60 -6.87 -27.55
C GLU A 3 1.79 -5.58 -27.70
N GLY A 4 2.44 -4.47 -28.06
CA GLY A 4 1.82 -3.16 -28.20
C GLY A 4 1.94 -2.24 -26.98
N LEU A 5 1.13 -1.18 -27.00
CA LEU A 5 1.13 -0.11 -26.00
C LEU A 5 0.28 -0.49 -24.78
N SER A 6 0.78 -0.29 -23.57
CA SER A 6 0.04 -0.59 -22.34
C SER A 6 0.40 0.36 -21.20
N PHE A 7 -0.57 0.62 -20.31
CA PHE A 7 -0.28 1.19 -18.99
C PHE A 7 0.28 0.09 -18.07
N GLU A 8 1.15 0.47 -17.13
CA GLU A 8 1.68 -0.46 -16.14
C GLU A 8 0.58 -1.08 -15.24
N LYS A 9 -0.51 -0.35 -14.98
CA LYS A 9 -1.63 -0.81 -14.16
C LYS A 9 -2.98 -0.53 -14.82
N PRO A 10 -3.99 -1.38 -14.61
CA PRO A 10 -5.34 -1.17 -15.12
C PRO A 10 -6.09 -0.04 -14.38
N SER A 11 -5.62 0.34 -13.19
CA SER A 11 -6.15 1.45 -12.42
C SER A 11 -5.08 2.14 -11.56
N TYR A 12 -5.28 3.43 -11.28
CA TYR A 12 -4.47 4.23 -10.38
C TYR A 12 -5.33 5.10 -9.46
N SER A 13 -4.91 5.20 -8.20
CA SER A 13 -5.44 6.18 -7.25
C SER A 13 -4.54 7.42 -7.21
N LEU A 14 -5.12 8.60 -7.36
CA LEU A 14 -4.45 9.90 -7.19
C LEU A 14 -4.80 10.49 -5.83
N ARG A 15 -3.87 11.25 -5.25
CA ARG A 15 -4.23 12.17 -4.16
C ARG A 15 -4.63 13.52 -4.76
N ILE A 16 -5.60 14.19 -4.13
CA ILE A 16 -5.99 15.54 -4.55
C ILE A 16 -4.77 16.47 -4.56
N ASN A 17 -4.62 17.24 -5.64
CA ASN A 17 -3.55 18.21 -5.89
C ASN A 17 -2.11 17.67 -5.79
N LYS A 18 -1.91 16.36 -5.81
CA LYS A 18 -0.58 15.74 -5.82
C LYS A 18 -0.32 15.08 -7.16
N GLU A 19 0.84 15.36 -7.74
CA GLU A 19 1.28 14.70 -8.97
C GLU A 19 1.58 13.22 -8.71
N LYS A 20 1.14 12.36 -9.62
CA LYS A 20 1.51 10.96 -9.68
C LYS A 20 2.13 10.65 -11.02
N THR A 21 3.23 9.91 -10.99
CA THR A 21 3.85 9.37 -12.19
C THR A 21 3.13 8.09 -12.61
N ILE A 22 2.70 8.04 -13.86
CA ILE A 22 2.10 6.88 -14.50
C ILE A 22 3.05 6.40 -15.60
N THR A 23 3.35 5.11 -15.58
CA THR A 23 4.26 4.46 -16.52
C THR A 23 3.48 3.88 -17.70
N LEU A 24 3.94 4.17 -18.91
CA LEU A 24 3.55 3.47 -20.13
C LEU A 24 4.68 2.54 -20.58
N TRP A 25 4.28 1.40 -21.12
CA TRP A 25 5.14 0.42 -21.74
C TRP A 25 4.74 0.21 -23.19
N LEU A 26 5.73 -0.06 -24.03
CA LEU A 26 5.55 -0.48 -25.41
C LEU A 26 6.43 -1.70 -25.65
N LYS A 27 5.82 -2.81 -26.08
CA LYS A 27 6.53 -3.97 -26.61
C LYS A 27 6.34 -4.01 -28.11
N THR A 28 7.44 -3.96 -28.86
CA THR A 28 7.46 -3.98 -30.32
C THR A 28 8.63 -4.81 -30.84
N ASN A 29 8.69 -5.02 -32.15
CA ASN A 29 9.79 -5.71 -32.79
C ASN A 29 11.12 -4.95 -32.59
N PRO A 30 12.20 -5.59 -32.13
CA PRO A 30 13.49 -4.95 -31.83
C PRO A 30 14.17 -4.28 -33.04
N LYS A 31 13.70 -4.54 -34.27
CA LYS A 31 14.24 -3.91 -35.48
C LYS A 31 13.81 -2.45 -35.67
N ILE A 32 12.84 -1.94 -34.90
CA ILE A 32 12.34 -0.56 -35.02
C ILE A 32 13.08 0.34 -34.02
N LYS A 33 14.17 0.98 -34.48
CA LYS A 33 14.83 2.06 -33.72
C LYS A 33 14.12 3.38 -34.00
N SER A 34 13.23 3.79 -33.11
CA SER A 34 12.61 5.12 -33.20
C SER A 34 12.29 5.69 -31.82
N CYS A 35 12.36 7.02 -31.72
CA CYS A 35 11.83 7.74 -30.57
C CYS A 35 10.30 7.75 -30.66
N PHE A 36 9.64 7.01 -29.79
CA PHE A 36 8.18 6.99 -29.75
C PHE A 36 7.66 8.06 -28.80
N ILE A 37 6.67 8.84 -29.25
CA ILE A 37 5.97 9.81 -28.41
C ILE A 37 4.50 9.40 -28.39
N ALA A 38 4.06 8.87 -27.25
CA ALA A 38 2.66 8.56 -27.02
C ALA A 38 1.91 9.82 -26.56
N GLU A 39 0.67 9.95 -26.99
CA GLU A 39 -0.24 11.02 -26.58
C GLU A 39 -1.23 10.48 -25.56
N ILE A 40 -1.37 11.17 -24.43
CA ILE A 40 -2.15 10.75 -23.27
C ILE A 40 -3.18 11.83 -22.97
N THR A 41 -4.43 11.41 -22.96
CA THR A 41 -5.59 12.27 -22.73
C THR A 41 -6.42 11.74 -21.58
N SER A 42 -7.14 12.61 -20.89
CA SER A 42 -8.16 12.23 -19.91
C SER A 42 -9.54 12.63 -20.44
N ASP A 43 -10.53 11.80 -20.15
CA ASP A 43 -11.94 12.10 -20.39
C ASP A 43 -12.60 12.98 -19.31
N HIS A 44 -11.90 13.27 -18.21
CA HIS A 44 -12.44 13.99 -17.06
C HIS A 44 -11.69 15.30 -16.80
N PRO A 45 -12.36 16.47 -16.72
CA PRO A 45 -11.70 17.78 -16.61
C PRO A 45 -10.87 17.95 -15.33
N ASP A 46 -11.28 17.31 -14.24
CA ASP A 46 -10.55 17.33 -12.96
C ASP A 46 -9.37 16.34 -12.88
N ILE A 47 -9.10 15.59 -13.95
CA ILE A 47 -7.94 14.71 -14.06
C ILE A 47 -7.06 15.25 -15.19
N ALA A 48 -6.02 16.00 -14.82
CA ALA A 48 -5.18 16.67 -15.79
C ALA A 48 -3.87 15.91 -16.03
N VAL A 49 -3.55 15.67 -17.30
CA VAL A 49 -2.24 15.16 -17.73
C VAL A 49 -1.28 16.33 -17.90
N ARG A 50 -0.17 16.32 -17.18
CA ARG A 50 0.87 17.36 -17.24
C ARG A 50 1.77 17.18 -18.47
N GLY A 51 2.50 18.23 -18.83
CA GLY A 51 3.44 18.19 -19.97
C GLY A 51 2.74 18.11 -21.34
N GLY A 52 1.50 18.58 -21.44
CA GLY A 52 0.74 18.59 -22.69
C GLY A 52 0.33 17.21 -23.21
N GLY A 53 0.28 16.20 -22.34
CA GLY A 53 -0.12 14.84 -22.72
C GLY A 53 0.93 14.05 -23.50
N LYS A 54 2.12 14.58 -23.73
CA LYS A 54 3.17 13.90 -24.50
C LYS A 54 4.04 13.05 -23.58
N CYS A 55 4.16 11.76 -23.90
CA CYS A 55 4.99 10.80 -23.16
C CYS A 55 6.04 10.21 -24.10
N GLN A 56 7.30 10.60 -23.89
CA GLN A 56 8.43 10.02 -24.62
C GLN A 56 8.73 8.62 -24.08
N LEU A 57 8.71 7.61 -24.95
CA LEU A 57 9.09 6.25 -24.63
C LEU A 57 10.56 6.04 -25.03
N ARG A 58 11.36 5.57 -24.08
CA ARG A 58 12.78 5.28 -24.26
C ARG A 58 13.01 3.79 -24.20
N GLU A 59 13.92 3.29 -25.04
CA GLU A 59 14.29 1.89 -25.02
C GLU A 59 14.86 1.51 -23.65
N THR A 60 14.54 0.31 -23.20
CA THR A 60 15.06 -0.26 -21.96
C THR A 60 16.26 -1.16 -22.26
N GLU A 61 16.85 -1.76 -21.22
CA GLU A 61 17.91 -2.76 -21.39
C GLU A 61 17.46 -3.99 -22.19
N THR A 62 16.14 -4.24 -22.25
CA THR A 62 15.57 -5.31 -23.08
C THR A 62 15.21 -4.78 -24.47
N PRO A 63 15.83 -5.30 -25.55
CA PRO A 63 15.53 -4.87 -26.91
C PRO A 63 14.06 -5.00 -27.28
N GLY A 64 13.51 -3.99 -27.95
CA GLY A 64 12.09 -3.95 -28.34
C GLY A 64 11.12 -3.63 -27.20
N ILE A 65 11.62 -3.34 -25.99
CA ILE A 65 10.82 -2.83 -24.88
C ILE A 65 11.16 -1.37 -24.63
N PHE A 66 10.14 -0.52 -24.64
CA PHE A 66 10.24 0.90 -24.37
C PHE A 66 9.39 1.28 -23.17
N ARG A 67 9.86 2.26 -22.40
CA ARG A 67 9.21 2.78 -21.21
C ARG A 67 9.15 4.30 -21.25
N GLY A 68 8.03 4.88 -20.87
CA GLY A 68 7.91 6.32 -20.64
C GLY A 68 7.05 6.63 -19.44
N ASN A 69 7.24 7.84 -18.91
CA ASN A 69 6.56 8.31 -17.71
C ASN A 69 5.79 9.58 -18.06
N CYS A 70 4.53 9.65 -17.61
CA CYS A 70 3.73 10.86 -17.65
C CYS A 70 3.30 11.22 -16.24
N LYS A 71 3.05 12.51 -16.00
CA LYS A 71 2.56 13.00 -14.71
C LYS A 71 1.09 13.35 -14.81
N VAL A 72 0.30 12.90 -13.84
CA VAL A 72 -1.14 13.16 -13.78
C VAL A 72 -1.49 13.74 -12.41
N ILE A 73 -2.42 14.69 -12.38
CA ILE A 73 -2.90 15.34 -11.17
C ILE A 73 -4.43 15.29 -11.11
N GLY A 74 -4.97 14.91 -9.95
CA GLY A 74 -6.39 15.00 -9.66
C GLY A 74 -6.70 16.30 -8.93
N ARG A 75 -7.69 17.06 -9.39
CA ARG A 75 -8.05 18.39 -8.86
C ARG A 75 -9.22 18.35 -7.88
N GLN A 76 -10.10 17.35 -8.02
CA GLN A 76 -11.31 17.21 -7.20
C GLN A 76 -11.40 15.82 -6.57
N LEU A 77 -11.77 15.75 -5.29
CA LEU A 77 -12.00 14.49 -4.58
C LEU A 77 -13.12 13.68 -5.24
N LYS A 78 -12.96 12.36 -5.25
CA LYS A 78 -13.89 11.38 -5.84
C LYS A 78 -14.08 11.49 -7.36
N ALA A 79 -13.32 12.36 -8.05
CA ALA A 79 -13.30 12.38 -9.51
C ALA A 79 -12.84 11.01 -10.04
N LYS A 80 -13.55 10.51 -11.05
CA LYS A 80 -13.28 9.23 -11.73
C LYS A 80 -13.21 9.47 -13.22
N GLY A 81 -12.18 8.94 -13.86
CA GLY A 81 -11.99 9.10 -15.30
C GLY A 81 -11.12 8.02 -15.89
N ILE A 82 -11.00 8.03 -17.21
CA ILE A 82 -10.19 7.14 -18.00
C ILE A 82 -9.07 7.96 -18.65
N LEU A 83 -7.84 7.49 -18.48
CA LEU A 83 -6.72 7.95 -19.31
C LEU A 83 -6.64 7.07 -20.54
N THR A 84 -6.55 7.69 -21.71
CA THR A 84 -6.34 7.01 -22.99
C THR A 84 -4.97 7.38 -23.52
N ALA A 85 -4.14 6.37 -23.81
CA ALA A 85 -2.86 6.53 -24.48
C ALA A 85 -2.94 6.08 -25.94
N ARG A 86 -2.39 6.88 -26.84
CA ARG A 86 -2.36 6.66 -28.29
C ARG A 86 -0.94 6.77 -28.82
N LEU A 87 -0.57 5.84 -29.70
CA LEU A 87 0.69 5.86 -30.43
C LEU A 87 0.42 5.41 -31.86
N LYS A 88 0.88 6.18 -32.85
CA LYS A 88 0.64 5.88 -34.27
C LYS A 88 1.16 4.48 -34.61
N GLY A 89 0.33 3.66 -35.25
CA GLY A 89 0.66 2.29 -35.64
C GLY A 89 0.41 1.23 -34.55
N PHE A 90 -0.11 1.62 -33.38
CA PHE A 90 -0.47 0.70 -32.30
C PHE A 90 -1.92 0.93 -31.85
N ALA A 91 -2.55 -0.11 -31.31
CA ALA A 91 -3.84 0.03 -30.66
C ALA A 91 -3.74 0.96 -29.45
N SER A 92 -4.77 1.78 -29.23
CA SER A 92 -4.86 2.62 -28.04
C SER A 92 -5.09 1.76 -26.79
N THR A 93 -4.62 2.24 -25.64
CA THR A 93 -4.81 1.57 -24.35
C THR A 93 -5.41 2.53 -23.33
N GLN A 94 -6.05 1.99 -22.30
CA GLN A 94 -6.78 2.73 -21.29
C GLN A 94 -6.44 2.29 -19.87
N THR A 95 -6.52 3.22 -18.92
CA THR A 95 -6.43 2.94 -17.47
C THR A 95 -7.40 3.80 -16.69
N HIS A 96 -7.92 3.28 -15.59
CA HIS A 96 -8.89 3.97 -14.76
C HIS A 96 -8.19 4.82 -13.69
N ILE A 97 -8.70 6.02 -13.45
CA ILE A 97 -8.22 6.94 -12.44
C ILE A 97 -9.32 7.22 -11.43
N VAL A 98 -8.97 7.21 -10.14
CA VAL A 98 -9.81 7.72 -9.06
C VAL A 98 -9.01 8.68 -8.18
N VAL A 99 -9.59 9.84 -7.86
CA VAL A 99 -8.98 10.82 -6.95
C VAL A 99 -9.51 10.60 -5.54
N LEU A 100 -8.61 10.31 -4.60
CA LEU A 100 -8.93 9.99 -3.22
C LEU A 100 -8.17 10.93 -2.27
N GLU A 101 -8.66 11.06 -1.04
CA GLU A 101 -8.02 11.88 0.00
C GLU A 101 -6.70 11.26 0.49
N ARG A 102 -6.65 9.92 0.53
CA ARG A 102 -5.45 9.11 0.73
C ARG A 102 -5.39 8.05 -0.35
N GLU A 103 -4.21 7.54 -0.69
CA GLU A 103 -4.13 6.29 -1.44
C GLU A 103 -4.81 5.24 -0.56
N GLN A 104 -6.07 4.93 -0.83
CA GLN A 104 -6.65 3.72 -0.30
C GLN A 104 -5.75 2.60 -0.83
N PRO A 105 -5.15 1.77 0.04
CA PRO A 105 -4.57 0.53 -0.43
C PRO A 105 -5.65 -0.17 -1.27
N PRO A 106 -5.27 -0.86 -2.36
CA PRO A 106 -6.23 -1.55 -3.20
C PRO A 106 -7.20 -2.31 -2.30
N SER A 107 -8.49 -1.98 -2.41
CA SER A 107 -9.55 -2.59 -1.61
C SER A 107 -9.40 -4.10 -1.69
N GLY A 108 -8.93 -4.74 -0.60
CA GLY A 108 -8.69 -6.18 -0.63
C GLY A 108 -7.94 -6.76 0.57
N VAL A 109 -6.99 -6.04 1.17
CA VAL A 109 -6.24 -6.60 2.31
C VAL A 109 -7.01 -6.38 3.61
N LYS A 110 -7.80 -7.38 4.02
CA LYS A 110 -8.39 -7.45 5.36
C LYS A 110 -7.37 -8.05 6.32
N LEU A 111 -6.75 -7.20 7.14
CA LEU A 111 -5.96 -7.65 8.27
C LEU A 111 -6.89 -8.26 9.33
N LYS A 112 -6.47 -9.39 9.92
CA LYS A 112 -7.19 -10.08 10.98
C LYS A 112 -6.31 -10.10 12.21
N PHE A 113 -6.92 -9.87 13.38
CA PHE A 113 -6.24 -9.86 14.67
C PHE A 113 -6.96 -10.84 15.58
N LYS A 114 -6.22 -11.78 16.18
CA LYS A 114 -6.83 -12.80 17.03
C LYS A 114 -5.96 -13.07 18.28
N PRO A 115 -6.50 -12.85 19.50
CA PRO A 115 -5.86 -13.38 20.70
C PRO A 115 -5.91 -14.91 20.68
N VAL A 116 -4.79 -15.53 21.04
CA VAL A 116 -4.63 -16.98 21.21
C VAL A 116 -4.02 -17.27 22.57
N GLU A 117 -4.47 -18.35 23.21
CA GLU A 117 -4.03 -18.77 24.55
C GLU A 117 -2.62 -19.41 24.51
N GLU A 118 -1.67 -18.72 23.90
CA GLU A 118 -0.28 -19.12 23.71
C GLU A 118 0.65 -18.09 24.33
N ASP A 119 1.83 -18.56 24.71
CA ASP A 119 2.95 -17.72 25.14
C ASP A 119 3.99 -17.70 24.02
N PHE A 120 4.29 -16.51 23.51
CA PHE A 120 5.29 -16.30 22.46
C PHE A 120 6.66 -15.91 23.03
N GLY A 121 6.83 -15.94 24.35
CA GLY A 121 8.03 -15.56 25.07
C GLY A 121 8.16 -14.04 25.16
N PRO A 122 9.26 -13.44 24.68
CA PRO A 122 9.49 -12.00 24.84
C PRO A 122 8.63 -11.13 23.91
N VAL A 123 7.99 -11.72 22.89
CA VAL A 123 7.17 -10.99 21.92
C VAL A 123 5.69 -11.13 22.21
N ARG A 124 4.91 -10.10 21.87
CA ARG A 124 3.47 -10.03 22.11
C ARG A 124 2.63 -10.65 21.00
N TYR A 125 3.21 -10.86 19.82
CA TYR A 125 2.50 -11.27 18.62
C TYR A 125 3.37 -12.14 17.71
N ARG A 126 2.71 -12.85 16.78
CA ARG A 126 3.33 -13.52 15.63
C ARG A 126 2.42 -13.40 14.41
N TRP A 127 3.03 -13.22 13.24
CA TRP A 127 2.30 -13.34 11.98
C TRP A 127 2.11 -14.82 11.64
N ALA A 128 0.88 -15.25 11.39
CA ALA A 128 0.58 -16.63 10.99
C ALA A 128 0.83 -16.82 9.49
N ILE A 129 2.06 -16.55 9.04
CA ILE A 129 2.44 -16.47 7.61
C ILE A 129 2.06 -17.76 6.86
N ASP A 130 2.19 -18.91 7.51
CA ASP A 130 1.89 -20.23 6.93
C ASP A 130 0.38 -20.54 6.83
N ILE A 131 -0.48 -19.78 7.54
CA ILE A 131 -1.94 -19.98 7.58
C ILE A 131 -2.64 -18.90 6.76
N ASP A 132 -2.41 -17.64 7.13
CA ASP A 132 -2.94 -16.46 6.45
C ASP A 132 -1.91 -15.32 6.63
N PRO A 133 -1.28 -14.84 5.55
CA PRO A 133 -0.28 -13.78 5.67
C PRO A 133 -0.85 -12.49 6.26
N ASN A 134 -2.17 -12.31 6.31
CA ASN A 134 -2.80 -11.12 6.89
C ASN A 134 -3.34 -11.35 8.31
N LEU A 135 -3.08 -12.51 8.91
CA LEU A 135 -3.47 -12.84 10.28
C LEU A 135 -2.33 -12.57 11.27
N LEU A 136 -2.60 -11.69 12.24
CA LEU A 136 -1.76 -11.45 13.40
C LEU A 136 -2.33 -12.18 14.61
N LEU A 137 -1.56 -13.13 15.14
CA LEU A 137 -1.86 -13.80 16.40
C LEU A 137 -1.28 -13.00 17.55
N ILE A 138 -2.06 -12.83 18.61
CA ILE A 138 -1.69 -12.06 19.81
C ILE A 138 -1.60 -13.05 20.97
N GLY A 139 -0.43 -13.12 21.62
CA GLY A 139 -0.19 -14.06 22.71
C GLY A 139 -0.91 -13.62 23.97
N ALA A 140 -2.09 -14.19 24.24
CA ALA A 140 -2.95 -13.79 25.35
C ALA A 140 -2.31 -14.02 26.73
N LYS A 141 -1.31 -14.93 26.82
CA LYS A 141 -0.57 -15.20 28.06
C LYS A 141 0.53 -14.19 28.36
N HIS A 142 0.93 -13.35 27.39
CA HIS A 142 1.96 -12.35 27.63
C HIS A 142 1.52 -11.40 28.74
N TYR A 143 2.37 -11.15 29.74
CA TYR A 143 2.00 -10.45 30.98
C TYR A 143 1.39 -9.06 30.74
N SER A 144 1.90 -8.32 29.74
CA SER A 144 1.40 -6.99 29.38
C SER A 144 0.04 -7.02 28.66
N ILE A 145 -0.41 -8.18 28.17
CA ILE A 145 -1.71 -8.39 27.53
C ILE A 145 -2.69 -9.02 28.53
N ARG A 146 -2.28 -10.11 29.19
CA ARG A 146 -3.10 -10.91 30.11
C ARG A 146 -3.76 -10.08 31.20
N ARG A 147 -3.03 -9.08 31.73
CA ARG A 147 -3.53 -8.19 32.78
C ARG A 147 -4.79 -7.40 32.38
N TYR A 148 -4.95 -7.10 31.09
CA TYR A 148 -6.10 -6.34 30.57
C TYR A 148 -7.14 -7.24 29.92
N LEU A 149 -6.71 -8.37 29.34
CA LEU A 149 -7.59 -9.32 28.67
C LEU A 149 -8.31 -10.24 29.68
N GLY A 150 -7.67 -10.56 30.80
CA GLY A 150 -8.15 -11.49 31.81
C GLY A 150 -7.97 -12.97 31.45
N GLU A 151 -8.33 -13.84 32.39
CA GLU A 151 -8.33 -15.29 32.19
C GLU A 151 -9.47 -15.71 31.24
N PRO A 152 -9.24 -16.67 30.33
CA PRO A 152 -10.28 -17.17 29.45
C PRO A 152 -11.33 -17.92 30.27
N SER A 153 -12.60 -17.73 29.89
CA SER A 153 -13.73 -18.47 30.42
C SER A 153 -14.51 -19.15 29.28
N GLU A 154 -15.54 -19.92 29.60
CA GLU A 154 -16.46 -20.48 28.59
C GLU A 154 -17.10 -19.39 27.70
N LYS A 155 -17.20 -18.16 28.20
CA LYS A 155 -17.73 -16.99 27.47
C LYS A 155 -16.65 -16.22 26.70
N GLY A 156 -15.41 -16.70 26.68
CA GLY A 156 -14.24 -16.02 26.15
C GLY A 156 -13.51 -15.17 27.19
N TYR A 157 -12.72 -14.20 26.73
CA TYR A 157 -11.95 -13.32 27.58
C TYR A 157 -12.81 -12.16 28.13
N PRO A 158 -12.84 -11.92 29.44
CA PRO A 158 -13.68 -10.89 30.04
C PRO A 158 -13.28 -9.47 29.59
N GLY A 159 -11.98 -9.24 29.39
CA GLY A 159 -11.43 -7.95 28.97
C GLY A 159 -11.49 -7.68 27.46
N LEU A 160 -12.03 -8.61 26.66
CA LEU A 160 -11.93 -8.56 25.19
C LEU A 160 -12.49 -7.28 24.57
N ASN A 161 -13.55 -6.72 25.16
CA ASN A 161 -14.20 -5.49 24.70
C ASN A 161 -13.84 -4.26 25.54
N SER A 162 -12.88 -4.38 26.47
CA SER A 162 -12.53 -3.27 27.35
C SER A 162 -11.69 -2.22 26.60
N PRO A 163 -11.94 -0.91 26.83
CA PRO A 163 -11.11 0.15 26.23
C PRO A 163 -9.62 0.04 26.60
N LEU A 164 -9.33 -0.46 27.81
CA LEU A 164 -7.96 -0.69 28.27
C LEU A 164 -7.26 -1.79 27.45
N TYR A 165 -7.93 -2.91 27.20
CA TYR A 165 -7.41 -3.95 26.31
C TYR A 165 -7.27 -3.44 24.88
N HIS A 166 -8.24 -2.68 24.38
CA HIS A 166 -8.17 -2.09 23.04
C HIS A 166 -7.00 -1.11 22.87
N ALA A 167 -6.65 -0.34 23.90
CA ALA A 167 -5.47 0.52 23.88
C ALA A 167 -4.17 -0.29 23.74
N VAL A 168 -4.01 -1.34 24.56
CA VAL A 168 -2.85 -2.24 24.46
C VAL A 168 -2.82 -2.98 23.13
N LEU A 169 -3.99 -3.41 22.63
CA LEU A 169 -4.11 -4.05 21.34
C LEU A 169 -3.70 -3.11 20.20
N ALA A 170 -4.05 -1.82 20.29
CA ALA A 170 -3.63 -0.82 19.32
C ALA A 170 -2.10 -0.67 19.28
N GLU A 171 -1.44 -0.66 20.44
CA GLU A 171 0.03 -0.64 20.52
C GLU A 171 0.65 -1.88 19.87
N VAL A 172 0.14 -3.07 20.18
CA VAL A 172 0.62 -4.34 19.63
C VAL A 172 0.46 -4.38 18.11
N ILE A 173 -0.68 -3.93 17.58
CA ILE A 173 -0.94 -3.89 16.14
C ILE A 173 -0.02 -2.87 15.46
N ALA A 174 0.17 -1.70 16.05
CA ALA A 174 1.02 -0.65 15.50
C ALA A 174 2.49 -1.11 15.41
N GLU A 175 3.01 -1.74 16.47
CA GLU A 175 4.34 -2.34 16.51
C GLU A 175 4.48 -3.41 15.43
N ALA A 176 3.54 -4.34 15.35
CA ALA A 176 3.56 -5.43 14.37
C ALA A 176 3.57 -4.94 12.92
N LEU A 177 2.80 -3.90 12.62
CA LEU A 177 2.75 -3.30 11.28
C LEU A 177 4.01 -2.51 10.95
N ALA A 178 4.54 -1.74 11.91
CA ALA A 178 5.79 -0.99 11.73
C ALA A 178 6.95 -1.94 11.39
N PHE A 179 7.14 -3.00 12.18
CA PHE A 179 8.17 -4.01 11.90
C PHE A 179 7.96 -4.73 10.57
N ARG A 180 6.71 -5.01 10.20
CA ARG A 180 6.42 -5.69 8.92
C ARG A 180 6.75 -4.82 7.71
N ILE A 181 6.60 -3.50 7.80
CA ILE A 181 7.05 -2.58 6.75
C ILE A 181 8.58 -2.54 6.68
N LEU A 182 9.23 -2.41 7.84
CA LEU A 182 10.70 -2.44 7.90
C LEU A 182 11.26 -3.72 7.31
N GLU A 183 10.72 -4.89 7.68
CA GLU A 183 11.13 -6.19 7.14
C GLU A 183 11.03 -6.23 5.60
N LYS A 184 9.92 -5.72 5.03
CA LYS A 184 9.75 -5.62 3.58
C LYS A 184 10.76 -4.68 2.94
N GLN A 185 11.09 -3.58 3.60
CA GLN A 185 12.08 -2.63 3.13
C GLN A 185 13.48 -3.25 3.13
N PHE A 186 13.89 -3.87 4.25
CA PHE A 186 15.14 -4.62 4.34
C PHE A 186 15.26 -5.70 3.25
N LYS A 187 14.22 -6.51 3.04
CA LYS A 187 14.21 -7.54 1.98
C LYS A 187 14.35 -6.95 0.57
N LYS A 188 13.83 -5.75 0.34
CA LYS A 188 13.85 -5.09 -0.97
C LYS A 188 15.20 -4.43 -1.28
N GLU A 189 15.87 -3.90 -0.27
CA GLU A 189 17.11 -3.13 -0.44
C GLU A 189 18.37 -4.01 -0.46
N GLY A 190 18.26 -5.31 -0.14
CA GLY A 190 19.36 -6.28 -0.25
C GLY A 190 20.40 -6.16 0.88
N GLN A 191 21.56 -6.82 0.73
CA GLN A 191 22.67 -6.75 1.70
C GLN A 191 23.35 -5.36 1.74
N ASP A 192 23.31 -4.60 0.63
CA ASP A 192 23.94 -3.27 0.52
C ASP A 192 23.06 -2.13 1.08
N GLY A 193 21.82 -2.45 1.49
CA GLY A 193 20.81 -1.52 1.99
C GLY A 193 20.49 -1.71 3.47
N MET A 194 21.49 -2.06 4.29
CA MET A 194 21.29 -1.98 5.74
C MET A 194 20.97 -0.53 6.10
N LEU A 195 19.72 -0.28 6.47
CA LEU A 195 19.36 0.95 7.16
C LEU A 195 20.31 1.06 8.36
N ASP A 196 21.10 2.13 8.43
CA ASP A 196 21.85 2.42 9.64
C ASP A 196 20.88 2.50 10.82
N PHE A 197 21.40 2.34 12.04
CA PHE A 197 20.56 2.32 13.24
C PHE A 197 19.63 3.55 13.30
N SER A 198 20.14 4.74 12.97
CA SER A 198 19.38 5.99 12.97
C SER A 198 18.24 5.97 11.94
N SER A 199 18.50 5.45 10.75
CA SER A 199 17.46 5.31 9.72
C SER A 199 16.39 4.28 10.13
N THR A 200 16.80 3.14 10.71
CA THR A 200 15.88 2.12 11.21
C THR A 200 14.99 2.67 12.32
N ASP A 201 15.59 3.36 13.28
CA ASP A 201 14.89 4.00 14.40
C ASP A 201 13.89 5.05 13.92
N ALA A 202 14.30 5.94 13.03
CA ALA A 202 13.44 6.98 12.47
C ALA A 202 12.25 6.38 11.70
N TYR A 203 12.50 5.36 10.87
CA TYR A 203 11.42 4.71 10.11
C TYR A 203 10.48 3.91 11.00
N TYR A 204 11.02 3.18 11.99
CA TYR A 204 10.21 2.50 13.00
C TYR A 204 9.26 3.48 13.68
N HIS A 205 9.78 4.55 14.28
CA HIS A 205 8.98 5.51 15.05
C HIS A 205 7.97 6.25 14.17
N LYS A 206 8.34 6.56 12.92
CA LYS A 206 7.42 7.15 11.95
C LYS A 206 6.23 6.23 11.68
N HIS A 207 6.49 4.97 11.33
CA HIS A 207 5.43 4.02 11.00
C HIS A 207 4.61 3.61 12.23
N PHE A 208 5.28 3.40 13.36
CA PHE A 208 4.63 3.11 14.62
C PHE A 208 3.66 4.23 15.01
N SER A 209 4.09 5.49 14.98
CA SER A 209 3.23 6.63 15.32
C SER A 209 2.02 6.75 14.39
N GLU A 210 2.21 6.52 13.08
CA GLU A 210 1.13 6.52 12.10
C GLU A 210 0.11 5.40 12.37
N PHE A 211 0.57 4.16 12.55
CA PHE A 211 -0.31 3.04 12.80
C PHE A 211 -0.94 3.05 14.18
N LEU A 212 -0.27 3.62 15.18
CA LEU A 212 -0.82 3.78 16.52
C LEU A 212 -2.04 4.68 16.46
N ASN A 213 -1.91 5.87 15.84
CA ASN A 213 -3.04 6.78 15.67
C ASN A 213 -4.21 6.11 14.92
N ILE A 214 -3.92 5.39 13.84
CA ILE A 214 -4.94 4.64 13.09
C ILE A 214 -5.61 3.57 13.97
N SER A 215 -4.83 2.76 14.68
CA SER A 215 -5.33 1.64 15.48
C SER A 215 -6.17 2.11 16.66
N HIS A 216 -5.73 3.18 17.34
CA HIS A 216 -6.52 3.82 18.39
C HIS A 216 -7.87 4.32 17.86
N LYS A 217 -7.88 4.97 16.70
CA LYS A 217 -9.12 5.43 16.07
C LYS A 217 -10.09 4.28 15.82
N PHE A 218 -9.61 3.18 15.24
CA PHE A 218 -10.47 2.03 14.93
C PHE A 218 -10.90 1.22 16.16
N LEU A 219 -10.03 1.02 17.14
CA LEU A 219 -10.30 0.14 18.27
C LEU A 219 -10.98 0.87 19.44
N ILE A 220 -10.71 2.16 19.64
CA ILE A 220 -11.21 2.93 20.79
C ILE A 220 -12.42 3.78 20.41
N GLU A 221 -12.39 4.55 19.32
CA GLU A 221 -13.55 5.41 18.98
C GLU A 221 -14.78 4.57 18.59
N GLU A 222 -14.61 3.42 17.92
CA GLU A 222 -15.73 2.52 17.60
C GLU A 222 -16.22 1.69 18.80
N SER A 223 -15.41 1.49 19.84
CA SER A 223 -15.82 0.74 21.04
C SER A 223 -16.51 1.60 22.09
N ILE A 224 -16.32 2.92 22.05
CA ILE A 224 -17.05 3.88 22.91
C ILE A 224 -18.43 4.24 22.34
N LEU A 225 -18.66 4.01 21.04
CA LEU A 225 -19.91 4.29 20.33
C LEU A 225 -20.89 3.09 20.24
N LYS A 226 -20.55 1.95 20.86
CA LYS A 226 -21.42 0.75 20.96
C LYS A 226 -21.78 0.48 22.40
#